data_AF-A0A0Q6FI97-F1
#
_entry.id   AF-A0A0Q6FI97-F1
#
_cell.length_a   1.000
_cell.length_b   1.000
_cell.length_c   1.000
_cell.angle_alpha   90.00
_cell.angle_beta   90.00
_cell.angle_gamma   90.00
#
_symmetry.space_group_name_H-M   'P 1'
#
loop_
_entity.id
_entity.type
_entity.pdbx_description
1 polymer ?
#
loop_
_entity_poly.entity_id
_entity_poly.type
_entity_poly.pdbx_seq_one_letter_code
_entity_poly.pdbx_strand_id
1 'polypeptide(L)'
;MTLRRTLAALVITPLLATAAACGVSASDGDTAATGTTTASGTTAQDATDSGRGQGGGQGGPGGTDVSSVTTQEQLDALVQEAYGEASLGLHRGHQPIESVLDEVLGITHDELHVRMEEQGQNLAAVAEDLGIDPQTLVDALVELDSPAVDATLAAGNITETQAAAYEDALAEAFSWRISWDGQEQTPTFSGVDA
;
A
#
# COMPACT_ATOMS: atom_id res chain seq x y z
N MET A 1 10.21 -33.85 23.96
CA MET A 1 8.94 -34.39 24.50
C MET A 1 7.83 -34.05 23.52
N THR A 2 7.17 -35.07 23.00
CA THR A 2 6.06 -35.03 22.04
C THR A 2 4.73 -34.73 22.71
N LEU A 3 4.00 -33.69 22.29
CA LEU A 3 2.55 -33.55 22.50
C LEU A 3 1.95 -32.86 21.27
N ARG A 4 1.45 -33.60 20.28
CA ARG A 4 0.12 -34.23 20.11
C ARG A 4 -1.00 -33.23 19.74
N ARG A 5 -1.32 -33.29 18.43
CA ARG A 5 -2.45 -32.73 17.69
C ARG A 5 -3.81 -32.96 18.36
N THR A 6 -4.70 -31.97 18.27
CA THR A 6 -6.15 -32.13 18.31
C THR A 6 -6.78 -31.24 17.24
N LEU A 7 -7.14 -31.85 16.10
CA LEU A 7 -8.12 -31.30 15.17
C LEU A 7 -9.52 -31.46 15.77
N ALA A 8 -10.32 -30.40 15.76
CA ALA A 8 -11.77 -30.47 15.91
C ALA A 8 -12.40 -29.86 14.65
N ALA A 9 -12.93 -30.72 13.78
CA ALA A 9 -13.74 -30.35 12.63
C ALA A 9 -15.16 -30.04 13.11
N LEU A 10 -15.68 -28.86 12.80
CA LEU A 10 -17.09 -28.51 12.94
C LEU A 10 -17.64 -28.09 11.58
N VAL A 11 -18.52 -28.94 11.06
CA VAL A 11 -19.31 -28.77 9.84
C VAL A 11 -20.66 -28.16 10.23
N ILE A 12 -21.04 -26.96 9.75
CA ILE A 12 -22.44 -26.52 9.67
C ILE A 12 -22.68 -25.69 8.40
N THR A 13 -23.75 -26.06 7.70
CA THR A 13 -24.31 -25.71 6.39
C THR A 13 -24.78 -24.25 6.17
N PRO A 14 -24.89 -23.79 4.89
CA PRO A 14 -25.38 -22.47 4.52
C PRO A 14 -26.92 -22.37 4.39
N LEU A 15 -27.47 -21.20 4.71
CA LEU A 15 -28.86 -20.81 4.45
C LEU A 15 -28.94 -19.93 3.19
N LEU A 16 -29.66 -20.43 2.18
CA LEU A 16 -30.11 -19.69 1.00
C LEU A 16 -31.24 -18.72 1.39
N ALA A 17 -31.16 -17.47 0.91
CA ALA A 17 -32.31 -16.59 0.78
C ALA A 17 -32.27 -15.85 -0.57
N THR A 18 -33.01 -16.40 -1.54
CA THR A 18 -33.36 -15.76 -2.80
C THR A 18 -34.56 -14.84 -2.59
N ALA A 19 -34.44 -13.56 -2.94
CA ALA A 19 -35.59 -12.67 -3.13
C ALA A 19 -35.54 -12.06 -4.53
N ALA A 20 -36.43 -12.55 -5.39
CA ALA A 20 -36.79 -11.95 -6.66
C ALA A 20 -37.80 -10.82 -6.41
N ALA A 21 -37.60 -9.68 -7.05
CA ALA A 21 -38.66 -8.68 -7.24
C ALA A 21 -38.63 -8.23 -8.71
N CYS A 22 -39.57 -8.77 -9.46
CA CYS A 22 -39.92 -8.38 -10.82
C CYS A 22 -40.82 -7.14 -10.72
N GLY A 23 -40.44 -6.04 -11.37
CA GLY A 23 -41.26 -4.84 -11.50
C GLY A 23 -41.24 -4.35 -12.95
N VAL A 24 -42.19 -4.84 -13.74
CA VAL A 24 -42.49 -4.44 -15.12
C VAL A 24 -43.15 -3.06 -15.15
N SER A 25 -42.74 -2.20 -16.08
CA SER A 25 -43.65 -1.34 -16.85
C SER A 25 -42.90 -0.75 -18.05
N ALA A 26 -43.22 -1.26 -19.23
CA ALA A 26 -42.90 -0.64 -20.51
C ALA A 26 -43.98 0.42 -20.83
N SER A 27 -43.59 1.50 -21.51
CA SER A 27 -44.47 2.28 -22.37
C SER A 27 -43.62 2.99 -23.43
N ASP A 28 -43.67 2.44 -24.65
CA ASP A 28 -43.23 3.06 -25.89
C ASP A 28 -44.04 4.34 -26.19
N GLY A 29 -43.41 5.30 -26.89
CA GLY A 29 -44.07 6.52 -27.35
C GLY A 29 -43.16 7.37 -28.22
N ASP A 30 -43.20 7.07 -29.51
CA ASP A 30 -42.44 7.62 -30.64
C ASP A 30 -42.81 9.10 -30.99
N THR A 31 -41.79 9.88 -31.38
CA THR A 31 -41.75 10.81 -32.53
C THR A 31 -42.41 12.22 -32.52
N ALA A 32 -41.50 13.18 -32.80
CA ALA A 32 -41.58 14.40 -33.64
C ALA A 32 -42.12 15.77 -33.14
N ALA A 33 -41.16 16.70 -33.18
CA ALA A 33 -41.14 17.96 -33.96
C ALA A 33 -41.58 19.30 -33.32
N THR A 34 -40.56 20.16 -33.22
CA THR A 34 -40.48 21.58 -33.62
C THR A 34 -41.22 22.65 -32.82
N GLY A 35 -40.42 23.52 -32.20
CA GLY A 35 -40.82 24.84 -31.73
C GLY A 35 -39.61 25.72 -31.45
N THR A 36 -39.11 26.41 -32.48
CA THR A 36 -38.08 27.45 -32.42
C THR A 36 -38.54 28.67 -31.63
N THR A 37 -37.76 29.17 -30.67
CA THR A 37 -37.45 30.61 -30.54
C THR A 37 -36.26 30.91 -29.61
N THR A 38 -35.17 31.36 -30.24
CA THR A 38 -34.23 32.44 -29.90
C THR A 38 -34.32 33.14 -28.54
N ALA A 39 -33.19 33.15 -27.79
CA ALA A 39 -32.55 34.38 -27.28
C ALA A 39 -31.12 34.11 -26.71
N SER A 40 -30.13 34.54 -27.49
CA SER A 40 -28.88 35.25 -27.15
C SER A 40 -28.10 34.98 -25.84
N GLY A 41 -26.81 34.62 -26.02
CA GLY A 41 -25.77 34.72 -25.00
C GLY A 41 -24.41 34.16 -25.45
N THR A 42 -23.75 34.79 -26.43
CA THR A 42 -22.35 34.57 -26.85
C THR A 42 -21.40 34.84 -25.68
N THR A 43 -20.46 33.95 -25.34
CA THR A 43 -19.00 33.93 -25.69
C THR A 43 -18.35 32.84 -24.80
N ALA A 44 -17.26 32.14 -25.11
CA ALA A 44 -16.42 31.90 -26.27
C ALA A 44 -15.61 30.64 -25.91
N GLN A 45 -15.40 29.75 -26.87
CA GLN A 45 -14.40 28.69 -26.78
C GLN A 45 -13.05 29.34 -27.05
N ASP A 46 -12.11 29.24 -26.11
CA ASP A 46 -10.70 29.46 -26.37
C ASP A 46 -9.98 28.12 -26.28
N ALA A 47 -9.49 27.68 -27.43
CA ALA A 47 -8.54 26.60 -27.57
C ALA A 47 -7.15 27.25 -27.60
N THR A 48 -6.43 27.19 -26.48
CA THR A 48 -5.03 27.58 -26.41
C THR A 48 -4.14 26.33 -26.43
N ASP A 49 -3.59 26.10 -27.62
CA ASP A 49 -2.17 25.87 -27.86
C ASP A 49 -1.38 25.18 -26.73
N SER A 50 -1.14 23.87 -26.87
CA SER A 50 -0.19 23.13 -26.04
C SER A 50 1.11 22.88 -26.80
N GLY A 51 1.87 23.95 -27.03
CA GLY A 51 3.27 23.91 -27.45
C GLY A 51 4.20 24.15 -26.25
N ARG A 52 4.94 23.10 -25.84
CA ARG A 52 6.18 23.09 -25.02
C ARG A 52 6.26 24.02 -23.79
N GLY A 53 6.21 23.40 -22.62
CA GLY A 53 6.75 23.95 -21.36
C GLY A 53 7.32 22.83 -20.49
N GLN A 54 8.63 22.63 -20.56
CA GLN A 54 9.43 21.88 -19.60
C GLN A 54 9.60 22.73 -18.33
N GLY A 55 9.21 22.24 -17.16
CA GLY A 55 9.54 22.91 -15.89
C GLY A 55 8.75 22.46 -14.67
N GLY A 56 9.31 21.52 -13.90
CA GLY A 56 9.44 21.64 -12.44
C GLY A 56 8.31 21.17 -11.53
N GLY A 57 8.47 19.98 -10.95
CA GLY A 57 8.24 19.74 -9.52
C GLY A 57 6.82 19.39 -9.08
N GLN A 58 6.47 18.11 -9.20
CA GLN A 58 5.65 17.39 -8.22
C GLN A 58 6.01 15.92 -8.38
N GLY A 59 7.11 15.52 -7.73
CA GLY A 59 7.37 14.11 -7.47
C GLY A 59 6.26 13.63 -6.55
N GLY A 60 5.38 12.76 -7.05
CA GLY A 60 4.64 11.88 -6.16
C GLY A 60 5.64 11.07 -5.32
N PRO A 61 5.24 10.51 -4.17
CA PRO A 61 6.08 9.62 -3.37
C PRO A 61 6.32 8.33 -4.17
N GLY A 62 7.21 8.42 -5.15
CA GLY A 62 7.81 7.28 -5.83
C GLY A 62 8.99 6.88 -4.98
N GLY A 63 8.98 5.62 -4.53
CA GLY A 63 9.87 5.08 -3.52
C GLY A 63 11.32 5.56 -3.67
N THR A 64 11.94 5.84 -2.54
CA THR A 64 13.36 6.13 -2.45
C THR A 64 14.11 5.00 -3.16
N ASP A 65 14.84 5.30 -4.23
CA ASP A 65 15.73 4.32 -4.86
C ASP A 65 16.78 3.97 -3.80
N VAL A 66 16.69 2.77 -3.22
CA VAL A 66 17.60 2.27 -2.20
C VAL A 66 19.07 2.41 -2.60
N SER A 67 19.36 2.33 -3.90
CA SER A 67 20.73 2.51 -4.45
C SER A 67 21.23 3.95 -4.35
N SER A 68 20.34 4.93 -4.17
CA SER A 68 20.65 6.35 -4.08
C SER A 68 20.83 6.84 -2.64
N VAL A 69 20.48 6.01 -1.66
CA VAL A 69 20.64 6.28 -0.23
C VAL A 69 22.09 6.08 0.14
N THR A 70 22.78 7.19 0.44
CA THR A 70 24.21 7.19 0.76
C THR A 70 24.54 8.01 1.99
N THR A 71 23.61 8.81 2.52
CA THR A 71 23.81 9.62 3.73
C THR A 71 22.94 9.13 4.88
N GLN A 72 23.34 9.45 6.11
CA GLN A 72 22.57 9.13 7.31
C GLN A 72 21.16 9.73 7.28
N GLU A 73 21.00 10.98 6.84
CA GLU A 73 19.69 11.64 6.72
C GLU A 73 18.78 10.94 5.71
N GLN A 74 19.35 10.36 4.64
CA GLN A 74 18.57 9.57 3.67
C GLN A 74 18.15 8.22 4.26
N LEU A 75 18.95 7.61 5.14
CA LEU A 75 18.53 6.41 5.88
C LEU A 75 17.42 6.73 6.87
N ASP A 76 17.47 7.87 7.56
CA ASP A 76 16.38 8.30 8.44
C ASP A 76 15.06 8.44 7.67
N ALA A 77 15.12 9.03 6.47
CA ALA A 77 13.97 9.13 5.59
C ALA A 77 13.49 7.75 5.07
N LEU A 78 14.42 6.82 4.78
CA LEU A 78 14.09 5.45 4.36
C LEU A 78 13.34 4.71 5.48
N VAL A 79 13.83 4.76 6.72
CA VAL A 79 13.16 4.16 7.88
C VAL A 79 11.78 4.80 8.10
N GLN A 80 11.67 6.12 7.94
CA GLN A 80 10.37 6.79 8.06
C GLN A 80 9.37 6.31 7.00
N GLU A 81 9.80 6.12 5.77
CA GLU A 81 8.99 5.56 4.67
C GLU A 81 8.63 4.10 4.92
N ALA A 82 9.51 3.32 5.57
CA ALA A 82 9.28 1.91 5.90
C ALA A 82 8.07 1.71 6.82
N TYR A 83 7.72 2.68 7.68
CA TYR A 83 6.46 2.64 8.45
C TYR A 83 5.22 2.74 7.54
N GLY A 84 5.32 3.47 6.43
CA GLY A 84 4.21 3.80 5.55
C GLY A 84 3.29 4.89 6.08
N GLU A 85 2.42 5.39 5.19
CA GLU A 85 1.58 6.55 5.44
C GLU A 85 0.20 6.17 5.99
N ALA A 86 -0.10 6.47 7.26
CA ALA A 86 -1.39 6.19 7.89
C ALA A 86 -2.59 6.81 7.14
N SER A 87 -2.39 7.92 6.43
CA SER A 87 -3.43 8.59 5.65
C SER A 87 -4.00 7.74 4.50
N LEU A 88 -3.29 6.70 4.10
CA LEU A 88 -3.67 5.78 3.03
C LEU A 88 -4.50 4.58 3.51
N GLY A 89 -4.87 4.54 4.79
CA GLY A 89 -5.63 3.43 5.37
C GLY A 89 -4.84 2.13 5.33
N LEU A 90 -5.49 0.96 5.34
CA LEU A 90 -4.77 -0.33 5.33
C LEU A 90 -3.86 -0.47 4.09
N HIS A 91 -4.17 0.26 3.02
CA HIS A 91 -3.42 0.32 1.77
C HIS A 91 -2.21 1.26 1.82
N ARG A 92 -1.39 1.23 2.87
CA ARG A 92 -0.27 2.19 3.10
C ARG A 92 0.83 2.15 2.04
N GLY A 93 0.51 2.58 0.83
CA GLY A 93 1.37 2.66 -0.34
C GLY A 93 2.12 1.35 -0.59
N HIS A 94 1.47 0.28 -1.04
CA HIS A 94 2.18 -0.99 -1.30
C HIS A 94 3.10 -0.95 -2.52
N GLN A 95 2.95 0.02 -3.41
CA GLN A 95 3.74 0.09 -4.66
C GLN A 95 5.27 -0.05 -4.46
N PRO A 96 5.91 0.59 -3.47
CA PRO A 96 7.36 0.42 -3.25
C PRO A 96 7.76 -0.98 -2.77
N ILE A 97 6.83 -1.76 -2.21
CA ILE A 97 7.07 -3.08 -1.62
C ILE A 97 6.32 -4.22 -2.35
N GLU A 98 5.60 -3.91 -3.43
CA GLU A 98 4.66 -4.82 -4.10
C GLU A 98 5.36 -6.09 -4.57
N SER A 99 6.58 -5.97 -5.10
CA SER A 99 7.35 -7.14 -5.55
C SER A 99 7.65 -8.12 -4.42
N VAL A 100 7.94 -7.62 -3.21
CA VAL A 100 8.18 -8.47 -2.03
C VAL A 100 6.87 -9.11 -1.56
N LEU A 101 5.77 -8.36 -1.59
CA LEU A 101 4.44 -8.89 -1.24
C LEU A 101 4.02 -10.03 -2.19
N ASP A 102 4.17 -9.82 -3.50
CA ASP A 102 3.85 -10.84 -4.52
C ASP A 102 4.70 -12.10 -4.33
N GLU A 103 6.00 -11.94 -4.06
CA GLU A 103 6.93 -13.06 -3.86
C GLU A 103 6.64 -13.84 -2.56
N VAL A 104 6.47 -13.13 -1.44
CA VAL A 104 6.31 -13.77 -0.12
C VAL A 104 4.91 -14.33 0.06
N LEU A 105 3.87 -13.58 -0.30
CA LEU A 105 2.48 -13.98 -0.08
C LEU A 105 1.99 -14.97 -1.15
N GLY A 106 2.58 -14.94 -2.36
CA GLY A 106 2.20 -15.83 -3.46
C GLY A 106 0.77 -15.60 -3.97
N ILE A 107 0.20 -14.43 -3.70
CA ILE A 107 -1.09 -13.95 -4.22
C ILE A 107 -0.86 -12.74 -5.12
N THR A 108 -1.84 -12.40 -5.96
CA THR A 108 -1.76 -11.16 -6.75
C THR A 108 -2.09 -9.94 -5.89
N HIS A 109 -1.60 -8.78 -6.29
CA HIS A 109 -2.00 -7.52 -5.70
C HIS A 109 -3.53 -7.30 -5.72
N ASP A 110 -4.25 -7.72 -6.78
CA ASP A 110 -5.72 -7.65 -6.82
C ASP A 110 -6.38 -8.48 -5.70
N GLU A 111 -5.89 -9.71 -5.46
CA GLU A 111 -6.38 -10.57 -4.36
C GLU A 111 -6.04 -9.96 -3.00
N LEU A 112 -4.83 -9.40 -2.85
CA LEU A 112 -4.44 -8.68 -1.65
C LEU A 112 -5.38 -7.49 -1.39
N HIS A 113 -5.68 -6.69 -2.42
CA HIS A 113 -6.59 -5.55 -2.32
C HIS A 113 -7.97 -5.96 -1.82
N VAL A 114 -8.55 -7.04 -2.37
CA VAL A 114 -9.86 -7.56 -1.93
C VAL A 114 -9.82 -7.94 -0.44
N ARG A 115 -8.76 -8.61 0.03
CA ARG A 115 -8.61 -8.98 1.44
C ARG A 115 -8.54 -7.76 2.36
N MET A 116 -7.82 -6.73 1.95
CA MET A 116 -7.62 -5.56 2.77
C MET A 116 -8.84 -4.64 2.78
N GLU A 117 -9.45 -4.39 1.62
CA GLU A 117 -10.62 -3.51 1.48
C GLU A 117 -11.91 -4.17 1.98
N GLU A 118 -12.19 -5.41 1.57
CA GLU A 118 -13.48 -6.05 1.86
C GLU A 118 -13.48 -6.77 3.21
N GLN A 119 -12.33 -7.32 3.63
CA GLN A 119 -12.22 -8.12 4.86
C GLN A 119 -11.52 -7.36 5.99
N GLY A 120 -10.99 -6.16 5.71
CA GLY A 120 -10.32 -5.32 6.71
C GLY A 120 -9.03 -5.92 7.25
N GLN A 121 -8.39 -6.81 6.49
CA GLN A 121 -7.16 -7.47 6.90
C GLN A 121 -5.96 -6.52 6.70
N ASN A 122 -5.02 -6.55 7.64
CA ASN A 122 -3.69 -6.00 7.41
C ASN A 122 -2.76 -7.07 6.82
N LEU A 123 -1.55 -6.68 6.43
CA LEU A 123 -0.60 -7.60 5.77
C LEU A 123 -0.24 -8.79 6.67
N ALA A 124 -0.10 -8.58 7.98
CA ALA A 124 0.17 -9.66 8.93
C ALA A 124 -0.97 -10.68 8.97
N ALA A 125 -2.23 -10.22 9.05
CA ALA A 125 -3.40 -11.09 9.01
C ALA A 125 -3.52 -11.85 7.69
N VAL A 126 -3.21 -11.19 6.56
CA VAL A 126 -3.18 -11.86 5.24
C VAL A 126 -2.11 -12.96 5.22
N ALA A 127 -0.91 -12.69 5.73
CA ALA A 127 0.16 -13.68 5.81
C ALA A 127 -0.24 -14.89 6.67
N GLU A 128 -0.80 -14.65 7.86
CA GLU A 128 -1.27 -15.71 8.76
C GLU A 128 -2.35 -16.60 8.11
N ASP A 129 -3.30 -16.00 7.41
CA ASP A 129 -4.36 -16.72 6.69
C ASP A 129 -3.82 -17.60 5.55
N LEU A 130 -2.69 -17.21 4.96
CA LEU A 130 -1.97 -17.98 3.94
C LEU A 130 -1.01 -19.03 4.57
N GLY A 131 -0.92 -19.07 5.89
CA GLY A 131 -0.03 -19.98 6.63
C GLY A 131 1.43 -19.55 6.60
N ILE A 132 1.70 -18.26 6.35
CA ILE A 132 3.02 -17.64 6.36
C ILE A 132 3.20 -16.94 7.70
N ASP A 133 4.37 -17.10 8.33
CA ASP A 133 4.72 -16.34 9.52
C ASP A 133 4.89 -14.85 9.14
N PRO A 134 4.18 -13.90 9.78
CA PRO A 134 4.37 -12.47 9.52
C PRO A 134 5.82 -12.01 9.59
N GLN A 135 6.66 -12.66 10.41
CA GLN A 135 8.09 -12.36 10.45
C GLN A 135 8.81 -12.65 9.14
N THR A 136 8.37 -13.63 8.35
CA THR A 136 8.92 -13.87 7.00
C THR A 136 8.74 -12.65 6.10
N LEU A 137 7.62 -11.93 6.25
CA LEU A 137 7.40 -10.70 5.50
C LEU A 137 8.27 -9.55 6.03
N VAL A 138 8.44 -9.42 7.34
CA VAL A 138 9.35 -8.42 7.93
C VAL A 138 10.78 -8.64 7.43
N ASP A 139 11.28 -9.87 7.52
CA ASP A 139 12.65 -10.21 7.12
C ASP A 139 12.90 -9.89 5.63
N ALA A 140 11.95 -10.22 4.75
CA ALA A 140 12.05 -9.94 3.32
C ALA A 140 12.02 -8.43 3.00
N LEU A 141 11.26 -7.65 3.77
CA LEU A 141 11.22 -6.19 3.62
C LEU A 141 12.48 -5.52 4.18
N VAL A 142 13.05 -6.04 5.28
CA VAL A 142 14.36 -5.59 5.77
C VAL A 142 15.43 -5.89 4.72
N GLU A 143 15.47 -7.10 4.17
CA GLU A 143 16.43 -7.49 3.13
C GLU A 143 16.36 -6.61 1.87
N LEU A 144 15.17 -6.10 1.53
CA LEU A 144 14.98 -5.13 0.44
C LEU A 144 15.77 -3.83 0.68
N ASP A 145 15.81 -3.35 1.93
CA ASP A 145 16.36 -2.05 2.31
C ASP A 145 17.78 -2.11 2.89
N SER A 146 18.24 -3.26 3.39
CA SER A 146 19.61 -3.47 3.91
C SER A 146 20.73 -2.99 2.96
N PRO A 147 20.62 -3.10 1.61
CA PRO A 147 21.64 -2.55 0.72
C PRO A 147 21.90 -1.05 0.89
N ALA A 148 20.90 -0.26 1.31
CA ALA A 148 21.07 1.16 1.60
C ALA A 148 21.91 1.39 2.86
N VAL A 149 21.72 0.55 3.89
CA VAL A 149 22.48 0.56 5.14
C VAL A 149 23.93 0.20 4.85
N ASP A 150 24.15 -0.90 4.13
CA ASP A 150 25.48 -1.37 3.71
C ASP A 150 26.23 -0.32 2.88
N ALA A 151 25.55 0.32 1.92
CA ALA A 151 26.16 1.36 1.10
C ALA A 151 26.59 2.58 1.92
N THR A 152 25.75 3.00 2.87
CA THR A 152 26.04 4.15 3.74
C THR A 152 27.18 3.85 4.73
N LEU A 153 27.24 2.62 5.24
CA LEU A 153 28.34 2.11 6.05
C LEU A 153 29.66 2.06 5.27
N ALA A 154 29.63 1.49 4.05
CA ALA A 154 30.81 1.40 3.18
C ALA A 154 31.34 2.78 2.76
N ALA A 155 30.46 3.77 2.63
CA ALA A 155 30.83 5.16 2.39
C ALA A 155 31.45 5.85 3.63
N GLY A 156 31.35 5.25 4.81
CA GLY A 156 31.84 5.78 6.08
C GLY A 156 30.96 6.88 6.68
N ASN A 157 29.70 6.98 6.24
CA ASN A 157 28.75 7.97 6.72
C ASN A 157 28.04 7.55 8.01
N ILE A 158 28.11 6.26 8.36
CA ILE A 158 27.67 5.69 9.62
C ILE A 158 28.71 4.70 10.15
N THR A 159 28.62 4.35 11.42
CA THR A 159 29.42 3.29 12.07
C THR A 159 28.72 1.93 12.00
N GLU A 160 29.45 0.85 12.26
CA GLU A 160 28.88 -0.52 12.38
C GLU A 160 27.74 -0.59 13.41
N THR A 161 27.88 0.10 14.54
CA THR A 161 26.84 0.16 15.57
C THR A 161 25.58 0.86 15.06
N GLN A 162 25.75 1.95 14.31
CA GLN A 162 24.63 2.66 13.71
C GLN A 162 23.97 1.83 12.61
N ALA A 163 24.75 1.11 11.79
CA ALA A 163 24.22 0.20 10.78
C ALA A 163 23.30 -0.86 11.41
N ALA A 164 23.75 -1.52 12.48
CA ALA A 164 22.91 -2.46 13.22
C ALA A 164 21.63 -1.80 13.79
N ALA A 165 21.75 -0.57 14.30
CA ALA A 165 20.58 0.17 14.80
C ALA A 165 19.59 0.54 13.68
N TYR A 166 20.07 0.80 12.45
CA TYR A 166 19.20 1.04 11.29
C TYR A 166 18.47 -0.24 10.85
N GLU A 167 19.15 -1.39 10.84
CA GLU A 167 18.50 -2.69 10.55
C GLU A 167 17.39 -2.99 11.58
N ASP A 168 17.66 -2.78 12.87
CA ASP A 168 16.66 -2.94 13.93
C ASP A 168 15.48 -1.95 13.74
N ALA A 169 15.76 -0.70 13.35
CA ALA A 169 14.74 0.31 13.11
C ALA A 169 13.89 -0.01 11.87
N LEU A 170 14.47 -0.58 10.81
CA LEU A 170 13.74 -1.07 9.63
C LEU A 170 12.82 -2.23 10.04
N ALA A 171 13.32 -3.19 10.82
CA ALA A 171 12.51 -4.30 11.31
C ALA A 171 11.32 -3.83 12.16
N GLU A 172 11.53 -2.84 13.04
CA GLU A 172 10.45 -2.21 13.81
C GLU A 172 9.44 -1.51 12.90
N ALA A 173 9.92 -0.70 11.95
CA ALA A 173 9.09 0.03 11.01
C ALA A 173 8.22 -0.90 10.15
N PHE A 174 8.80 -1.96 9.59
CA PHE A 174 8.07 -2.95 8.81
C PHE A 174 7.14 -3.80 9.65
N SER A 175 7.54 -4.18 10.87
CA SER A 175 6.64 -4.86 11.81
C SER A 175 5.40 -4.00 12.09
N TRP A 176 5.59 -2.71 12.40
CA TRP A 176 4.48 -1.78 12.58
C TRP A 176 3.67 -1.62 11.30
N ARG A 177 4.34 -1.57 10.14
CA ARG A 177 3.68 -1.44 8.84
C ARG A 177 2.69 -2.55 8.60
N ILE A 178 3.11 -3.80 8.79
CA ILE A 178 2.31 -4.98 8.46
C ILE A 178 1.21 -5.28 9.49
N SER A 179 1.39 -4.87 10.75
CA SER A 179 0.46 -5.18 11.84
C SER A 179 -0.57 -4.10 12.12
N TRP A 180 -0.50 -2.95 11.47
CA TRP A 180 -1.39 -1.82 11.78
C TRP A 180 -2.85 -2.09 11.40
N ASP A 181 -3.75 -1.49 12.17
CA ASP A 181 -5.18 -1.82 12.18
C ASP A 181 -6.09 -0.69 11.70
N GLY A 182 -5.53 0.42 11.21
CA GLY A 182 -6.30 1.59 10.79
C GLY A 182 -6.38 2.73 11.78
N GLN A 183 -5.92 2.55 13.03
CA GLN A 183 -6.28 3.48 14.11
C GLN A 183 -5.16 4.42 14.55
N GLU A 184 -3.91 3.98 14.47
CA GLU A 184 -2.76 4.72 15.02
C GLU A 184 -2.11 5.65 13.99
N GLN A 185 -1.59 6.79 14.42
CA GLN A 185 -0.76 7.63 13.54
C GLN A 185 0.61 6.97 13.31
N THR A 186 1.19 7.19 12.13
CA THR A 186 2.56 6.75 11.83
C THR A 186 3.55 7.33 12.84
N PRO A 187 4.36 6.49 13.51
CA PRO A 187 5.45 6.96 14.35
C PRO A 187 6.42 7.86 13.56
N THR A 188 6.94 8.88 14.23
CA THR A 188 8.02 9.70 13.66
C THR A 188 9.36 9.10 14.05
N PHE A 189 10.16 8.70 13.07
CA PHE A 189 11.53 8.27 13.29
C PHE A 189 12.44 9.48 13.47
N SER A 190 13.28 9.46 14.52
CA SER A 190 14.15 10.59 14.88
C SER A 190 15.62 10.35 14.56
N GLY A 191 15.94 9.26 13.86
CA GLY A 191 17.30 8.80 13.60
C GLY A 191 17.83 7.87 14.68
N VAL A 192 18.97 7.25 14.40
CA VAL A 192 19.73 6.45 15.38
C VAL A 192 20.76 7.34 16.09
N ASP A 193 20.95 7.10 17.39
CA ASP A 193 21.97 7.81 18.16
C ASP A 193 23.38 7.49 17.65
N ALA A 194 24.28 8.49 17.71
CA ALA A 194 25.67 8.41 17.29
C ALA A 194 26.62 7.99 18.43
#